data_AF-A0A3D0IHC6-F1
#
_entry.id   AF-A0A3D0IHC6-F1
#
_cell.length_a   1.000
_cell.length_b   1.000
_cell.length_c   1.000
_cell.angle_alpha   90.00
_cell.angle_beta   90.00
_cell.angle_gamma   90.00
#
_symmetry.space_group_name_H-M   'P 1'
#
loop_
_entity.id
_entity.type
_entity.pdbx_description
1 polymer ?
#
loop_
_entity_poly.entity_id
_entity_poly.type
_entity_poly.pdbx_seq_one_letter_code
_entity_poly.pdbx_strand_id
1 'polypeptide(L)'
;MKKGGGTPMKTYHWQDICNWTGIPYREHGTYQVECPFCARQGKKHRMYVDADKRVYHCFHCQNEGGAVGLFAMVNDLSFDVAKDTLRRKSRGEEVVLRVVKTKVMEEPCNKVTLSKPLPMADRDRVYRTMIEFLKLNFGDRQYLRNKGLKDPMIDAMKFRSLPNRDQRHKMVEALQKQGLTLLGVPGFYEKDGQVKFAPFENGILIPIISPEKLIVGFQIRSTRANTPKDKRYFALSTSTKPMGTKSEVYVHFVGPKKEAVHAIYVTEGALKADIAACLSRIPFLALQGVNCTKFLADTLKKFPNLKTCYLAFDMDKFENENVLNAEKKLIEIIKKAGITPKVVNWDRKYKGIDDYLVAMEK
;
A
#
# COMPACT_ATOMS: atom_id res chain seq x y z
N MET A 1 30.77 31.66 46.00
CA MET A 1 31.02 30.54 45.06
C MET A 1 30.12 30.72 43.84
N LYS A 2 30.72 30.93 42.66
CA LYS A 2 29.99 31.15 41.40
C LYS A 2 29.30 29.85 40.99
N LYS A 3 27.99 29.93 40.72
CA LYS A 3 27.20 28.85 40.09
C LYS A 3 27.76 28.60 38.69
N GLY A 4 28.32 27.42 38.45
CA GLY A 4 28.78 26.99 37.13
C GLY A 4 27.58 26.86 36.19
N GLY A 5 27.53 27.72 35.17
CA GLY A 5 26.57 27.62 34.08
C GLY A 5 26.83 26.34 33.30
N GLY A 6 25.87 25.41 33.35
CA GLY A 6 25.85 24.25 32.46
C GLY A 6 25.59 24.73 31.03
N THR A 7 26.55 24.52 30.14
CA THR A 7 26.43 24.73 28.71
C THR A 7 25.23 23.93 28.16
N PRO A 8 24.42 24.47 27.22
CA PRO A 8 23.27 23.74 26.69
C PRO A 8 23.71 22.44 25.99
N MET A 9 23.03 21.31 26.27
CA MET A 9 23.26 20.04 25.59
C MET A 9 23.00 20.18 24.08
N LYS A 10 24.03 20.05 23.25
CA LYS A 10 23.86 19.87 21.80
C LYS A 10 23.23 18.50 21.53
N THR A 11 22.06 18.49 20.90
CA THR A 11 21.43 17.30 20.33
C THR A 11 22.02 17.04 18.95
N TYR A 12 22.27 15.79 18.58
CA TYR A 12 22.71 15.43 17.22
C TYR A 12 21.56 15.66 16.22
N HIS A 13 21.90 16.23 15.06
CA HIS A 13 20.98 16.41 13.95
C HIS A 13 20.96 15.19 13.03
N TRP A 14 19.92 15.06 12.21
CA TRP A 14 19.82 14.00 11.20
C TRP A 14 21.02 13.99 10.25
N GLN A 15 21.53 15.18 9.91
CA GLN A 15 22.75 15.34 9.12
C GLN A 15 23.97 14.71 9.79
N ASP A 16 24.12 14.85 11.10
CA ASP A 16 25.21 14.24 11.86
C ASP A 16 25.16 12.72 11.78
N ILE A 17 23.96 12.14 11.90
CA ILE A 17 23.75 10.70 11.78
C ILE A 17 24.13 10.21 10.38
N CYS A 18 23.68 10.91 9.34
CA CYS A 18 24.02 10.59 7.95
C CYS A 18 25.55 10.60 7.76
N ASN A 19 26.22 11.65 8.24
CA ASN A 19 27.68 11.79 8.16
C ASN A 19 28.41 10.67 8.91
N TRP A 20 27.96 10.31 10.12
CA TRP A 20 28.61 9.29 10.94
C TRP A 20 28.32 7.85 10.50
N THR A 21 27.27 7.64 9.70
CA THR A 21 26.91 6.31 9.18
C THR A 21 27.32 6.11 7.73
N GLY A 22 27.74 7.18 7.04
CA GLY A 22 28.03 7.15 5.60
C GLY A 22 26.79 6.99 4.74
N ILE A 23 25.60 7.26 5.29
CA ILE A 23 24.35 7.41 4.54
C ILE A 23 24.32 8.82 3.96
N PRO A 24 24.11 8.99 2.65
CA PRO A 24 23.99 10.31 2.03
C PRO A 24 22.92 11.16 2.71
N TYR A 25 23.23 12.40 3.07
CA TYR A 25 22.28 13.33 3.66
C TYR A 25 21.41 14.01 2.58
N ARG A 26 20.12 14.16 2.86
CA ARG A 26 19.22 15.09 2.18
C ARG A 26 18.43 15.87 3.21
N GLU A 27 18.21 17.15 2.94
CA GLU A 27 17.44 18.04 3.83
C GLU A 27 15.96 17.66 3.88
N HIS A 28 15.37 17.27 2.74
CA HIS A 28 13.95 16.98 2.60
C HIS A 28 13.66 15.79 1.68
N GLY A 29 12.47 15.21 1.86
CA GLY A 29 11.90 14.18 1.00
C GLY A 29 12.41 12.77 1.28
N THR A 30 11.85 11.81 0.53
CA THR A 30 12.24 10.40 0.59
C THR A 30 13.26 10.09 -0.51
N TYR A 31 14.32 9.35 -0.17
CA TYR A 31 15.33 8.89 -1.12
C TYR A 31 15.74 7.44 -0.84
N GLN A 32 16.39 6.82 -1.81
CA GLN A 32 16.83 5.43 -1.74
C GLN A 32 18.35 5.37 -1.69
N VAL A 33 18.86 4.48 -0.84
CA VAL A 33 20.29 4.17 -0.71
C VAL A 33 20.50 2.67 -0.79
N GLU A 34 21.71 2.24 -1.11
CA GLU A 34 22.08 0.84 -0.92
C GLU A 34 21.94 0.49 0.57
N CYS A 35 21.14 -0.53 0.85
CA CYS A 35 20.85 -0.96 2.21
C CYS A 35 22.13 -1.49 2.87
N PRO A 36 22.69 -0.79 3.89
CA PRO A 36 23.92 -1.26 4.54
C PRO A 36 23.72 -2.62 5.23
N PHE A 37 22.49 -2.94 5.63
CA PHE A 37 22.14 -4.21 6.28
C PHE A 37 22.19 -5.39 5.30
N CYS A 38 21.67 -5.20 4.09
CA CYS A 38 21.71 -6.24 3.06
C CYS A 38 23.13 -6.41 2.51
N ALA A 39 23.89 -5.32 2.41
CA ALA A 39 25.27 -5.35 1.94
C ALA A 39 26.17 -6.21 2.84
N ARG A 40 25.94 -6.23 4.17
CA ARG A 40 26.62 -7.14 5.11
C ARG A 40 26.43 -8.63 4.80
N GLN A 41 25.30 -8.98 4.17
CA GLN A 41 24.98 -10.34 3.75
C GLN A 41 25.39 -10.62 2.29
N GLY A 42 26.19 -9.74 1.68
CA GLY A 42 26.57 -9.83 0.27
C GLY A 42 25.45 -9.52 -0.72
N LYS A 43 24.34 -8.92 -0.26
CA LYS A 43 23.16 -8.64 -1.10
C LYS A 43 22.99 -7.14 -1.38
N LYS A 44 22.65 -6.80 -2.61
CA LYS A 44 22.40 -5.42 -3.04
C LYS A 44 20.90 -5.13 -3.08
N HIS A 45 20.36 -4.61 -1.98
CA HIS A 45 18.96 -4.20 -1.87
C HIS A 45 18.82 -2.73 -1.46
N ARG A 46 17.62 -2.17 -1.60
CA ARG A 46 17.37 -0.73 -1.39
C ARG A 46 16.76 -0.46 -0.02
N MET A 47 17.33 0.52 0.67
CA MET A 47 16.74 1.10 1.89
C MET A 47 16.15 2.47 1.55
N TYR A 48 14.92 2.70 1.98
CA TYR A 48 14.23 3.99 1.86
C TYR A 48 14.55 4.82 3.08
N VAL A 49 14.87 6.09 2.87
CA VAL A 49 15.13 7.08 3.91
C VAL A 49 14.17 8.24 3.71
N ASP A 50 13.37 8.55 4.72
CA ASP A 50 12.46 9.69 4.75
C ASP A 50 13.12 10.79 5.58
N ALA A 51 13.69 11.81 4.93
CA ALA A 51 14.43 12.89 5.59
C ALA A 51 13.51 13.76 6.47
N ASP A 52 12.27 13.97 6.04
CA ASP A 52 11.30 14.79 6.77
C ASP A 52 10.89 14.12 8.09
N LYS A 53 10.68 12.79 8.05
CA LYS A 53 10.35 11.99 9.24
C LYS A 53 11.57 11.47 10.00
N ARG A 54 12.77 11.56 9.42
CA ARG A 54 14.05 11.07 9.97
C ARG A 54 14.00 9.57 10.30
N VAL A 55 13.36 8.80 9.42
CA VAL A 55 13.21 7.35 9.53
C VAL A 55 13.73 6.64 8.28
N TYR A 56 14.07 5.37 8.44
CA TYR A 56 14.44 4.49 7.34
C TYR A 56 13.62 3.20 7.37
N HIS A 57 13.48 2.57 6.20
CA HIS A 57 12.86 1.25 6.05
C HIS A 57 13.46 0.50 4.85
N CYS A 58 13.90 -0.74 5.05
CA CYS A 58 14.28 -1.64 3.96
C CYS A 58 13.20 -2.71 3.77
N PHE A 59 12.47 -2.67 2.65
CA PHE A 59 11.43 -3.66 2.34
C PHE A 59 11.95 -5.06 2.03
N HIS A 60 13.28 -5.25 1.91
CA HIS A 60 13.86 -6.57 1.73
C HIS A 60 14.15 -7.25 3.08
N CYS A 61 15.01 -6.64 3.90
CA CYS A 61 15.41 -7.23 5.18
C CYS A 61 14.54 -6.79 6.37
N GLN A 62 13.50 -6.00 6.13
CA GLN A 62 12.55 -5.48 7.13
C GLN A 62 13.17 -4.62 8.24
N ASN A 63 14.45 -4.22 8.12
CA ASN A 63 15.05 -3.29 9.09
C ASN A 63 14.46 -1.90 8.90
N GLU A 64 14.02 -1.31 10.01
CA GLU A 64 13.41 0.01 10.07
C GLU A 64 13.75 0.73 11.38
N GLY A 65 13.63 2.04 11.39
CA GLY A 65 13.84 2.83 12.61
C GLY A 65 14.23 4.27 12.35
N GLY A 66 14.70 4.95 13.40
CA GLY A 66 15.19 6.32 13.35
C GLY A 66 16.70 6.43 13.51
N ALA A 67 17.17 7.64 13.79
CA ALA A 67 18.58 8.02 13.96
C ALA A 67 19.43 7.04 14.78
N VAL A 68 19.00 6.74 16.02
CA VAL A 68 19.77 5.89 16.94
C VAL A 68 19.87 4.46 16.42
N GLY A 69 18.76 3.91 15.92
CA GLY A 69 18.73 2.55 15.38
C GLY A 69 19.62 2.40 14.14
N LEU A 70 19.62 3.41 13.26
CA LEU A 70 20.50 3.45 12.09
C LEU A 70 21.97 3.45 12.52
N PHE A 71 22.33 4.34 13.45
CA PHE A 71 23.71 4.46 13.96
C PHE A 71 24.18 3.19 14.67
N ALA A 72 23.34 2.63 15.55
CA ALA A 72 23.63 1.41 16.29
C ALA A 72 23.95 0.26 15.33
N MET A 73 23.06 0.03 14.37
CA MET A 73 23.19 -1.07 13.44
C MET A 73 24.39 -0.91 12.52
N VAL A 74 24.64 0.28 11.95
CA VAL A 74 25.78 0.52 11.05
C VAL A 74 27.12 0.28 11.77
N ASN A 75 27.20 0.68 13.05
CA ASN A 75 28.41 0.54 13.86
C ASN A 75 28.50 -0.77 14.66
N ASP A 76 27.51 -1.66 14.53
CA ASP A 76 27.48 -2.94 15.25
C ASP A 76 27.43 -2.78 16.78
N LEU A 77 26.68 -1.77 17.23
CA LEU A 77 26.51 -1.42 18.64
C LEU A 77 25.12 -1.83 19.12
N SER A 78 25.02 -2.13 20.42
CA SER A 78 23.72 -2.17 21.08
C SER A 78 23.06 -0.79 21.07
N PHE A 79 21.74 -0.74 21.21
CA PHE A 79 20.99 0.52 21.14
C PHE A 79 21.42 1.53 22.23
N ASP A 80 21.75 1.06 23.43
CA ASP A 80 22.16 1.94 24.53
C ASP A 80 23.61 2.41 24.39
N VAL A 81 24.52 1.55 23.92
CA VAL A 81 25.89 1.95 23.57
C VAL A 81 25.87 2.96 22.43
N ALA A 82 24.97 2.79 21.44
CA ALA A 82 24.78 3.74 20.35
C ALA A 82 24.29 5.11 20.83
N LYS A 83 23.32 5.15 21.77
CA LYS A 83 22.88 6.43 22.36
C LYS A 83 24.01 7.14 23.08
N ASP A 84 24.76 6.43 23.92
CA ASP A 84 25.88 7.01 24.66
C ASP A 84 26.97 7.51 23.71
N THR A 85 27.33 6.69 22.73
CA THR A 85 28.29 7.05 21.69
C THR A 85 27.86 8.29 20.93
N LEU A 86 26.60 8.40 20.50
CA LEU A 86 26.06 9.59 19.83
C LEU A 86 26.15 10.84 20.70
N ARG A 87 25.91 10.72 22.02
CA ARG A 87 26.04 11.85 22.96
C ARG A 87 27.48 12.32 23.06
N ARG A 88 28.42 11.39 23.20
CA ARG A 88 29.87 11.67 23.25
C ARG A 88 30.36 12.31 21.95
N LYS A 89 29.96 11.76 20.80
CA LYS A 89 30.29 12.31 19.48
C LYS A 89 29.74 13.73 19.28
N SER A 90 28.53 14.01 19.78
CA SER A 90 27.91 15.35 19.74
C SER A 90 28.65 16.39 20.60
N ARG A 91 29.45 15.93 21.56
CA ARG A 91 30.34 16.78 22.39
C ARG A 91 31.73 16.97 21.77
N GLY A 92 31.98 16.38 20.60
CA GLY A 92 33.25 16.47 19.89
C GLY A 92 34.27 15.40 20.30
N GLU A 93 33.87 14.39 21.07
CA GLU A 93 34.77 13.27 21.39
C GLU A 93 35.08 12.44 20.14
N GLU A 94 36.36 12.08 19.98
CA GLU A 94 36.78 11.11 18.96
C GLU A 94 36.34 9.71 19.37
N VAL A 95 35.56 9.08 18.49
CA VAL A 95 35.14 7.69 18.61
C VAL A 95 35.45 7.00 17.29
N VAL A 96 36.04 5.81 17.35
CA VAL A 96 36.28 4.98 16.18
C VAL A 96 34.95 4.43 15.68
N LEU A 97 34.52 4.88 14.50
CA LEU A 97 33.26 4.48 13.88
C LEU A 97 33.49 3.62 12.66
N ARG A 98 32.56 2.70 12.40
CA ARG A 98 32.53 1.89 11.19
C ARG A 98 31.84 2.70 10.10
N VAL A 99 32.61 3.42 9.29
CA VAL A 99 32.06 4.20 8.18
C VAL A 99 31.79 3.27 6.99
N VAL A 100 30.52 3.04 6.68
CA VAL A 100 30.12 2.30 5.47
C VAL A 100 29.97 3.29 4.33
N LYS A 101 30.73 3.13 3.24
CA LYS A 101 30.54 3.93 2.03
C LYS A 101 29.32 3.42 1.27
N THR A 102 28.13 3.95 1.58
CA THR A 102 26.93 3.67 0.77
C THR A 102 26.82 4.69 -0.37
N LYS A 103 26.48 4.22 -1.56
CA LYS A 103 26.22 5.11 -2.70
C LYS A 103 24.75 5.51 -2.72
N VAL A 104 24.48 6.78 -3.04
CA VAL A 104 23.13 7.20 -3.45
C VAL A 104 22.77 6.37 -4.67
N MET A 105 21.66 5.64 -4.59
CA MET A 105 21.07 5.08 -5.80
C MET A 105 20.23 6.20 -6.40
N GLU A 106 20.84 6.98 -7.30
CA GLU A 106 20.11 8.01 -8.03
C GLU A 106 19.05 7.33 -8.91
N GLU A 107 17.79 7.45 -8.51
CA GLU A 107 16.72 7.67 -9.49
C GLU A 107 16.55 9.17 -9.61
N PRO A 108 16.22 9.71 -10.80
CA PRO A 108 15.88 11.11 -10.94
C PRO A 108 14.70 11.40 -10.02
N CYS A 109 14.97 12.03 -8.87
CA CYS A 109 13.98 12.70 -8.06
C CYS A 109 13.59 13.96 -8.84
N ASN A 110 12.90 13.77 -9.97
CA ASN A 110 12.04 14.81 -10.45
C ASN A 110 11.05 15.00 -9.31
N LYS A 111 11.17 16.10 -8.55
CA LYS A 111 10.07 16.60 -7.72
C LYS A 111 8.97 16.99 -8.69
N VAL A 112 8.27 15.99 -9.16
CA VAL A 112 7.22 16.13 -10.13
C VAL A 112 6.05 16.77 -9.39
N THR A 113 5.62 17.95 -9.84
CA THR A 113 4.42 18.61 -9.28
C THR A 113 3.24 17.65 -9.38
N LEU A 114 2.57 17.41 -8.26
CA LEU A 114 1.41 16.53 -8.18
C LEU A 114 0.12 17.35 -8.08
N SER A 115 -0.95 16.83 -8.67
CA SER A 115 -2.28 17.41 -8.50
C SER A 115 -2.85 17.09 -7.13
N LYS A 116 -3.55 18.05 -6.53
CA LYS A 116 -4.35 17.79 -5.32
C LYS A 116 -5.45 16.77 -5.65
N PRO A 117 -5.62 15.71 -4.83
CA PRO A 117 -6.68 14.74 -5.08
C PRO A 117 -8.07 15.39 -5.04
N LEU A 118 -8.92 15.09 -6.04
CA LEU A 118 -10.32 15.55 -6.06
C LEU A 118 -11.14 14.92 -4.93
N PRO A 119 -12.31 15.46 -4.55
CA PRO A 119 -13.26 14.78 -3.68
C PRO A 119 -13.64 13.37 -4.17
N MET A 120 -13.99 12.46 -3.25
CA MET A 120 -14.31 11.07 -3.61
C MET A 120 -15.48 10.94 -4.59
N ALA A 121 -16.50 11.80 -4.47
CA ALA A 121 -17.65 11.80 -5.37
C ALA A 121 -17.26 12.14 -6.82
N ASP A 122 -16.37 13.12 -7.01
CA ASP A 122 -15.88 13.50 -8.33
C ASP A 122 -15.01 12.38 -8.94
N ARG A 123 -14.17 11.74 -8.12
CA ARG A 123 -13.41 10.56 -8.55
C ARG A 123 -14.34 9.42 -8.98
N ASP A 124 -15.37 9.11 -8.19
CA ASP A 124 -16.36 8.07 -8.53
C ASP A 124 -17.05 8.37 -9.86
N ARG A 125 -17.47 9.62 -10.10
CA ARG A 125 -18.07 10.03 -11.36
C ARG A 125 -17.12 9.77 -12.54
N VAL A 126 -15.85 10.15 -12.42
CA VAL A 126 -14.83 9.88 -13.46
C VAL A 126 -14.65 8.39 -13.66
N TYR A 127 -14.50 7.62 -12.59
CA TYR A 127 -14.25 6.19 -12.67
C TYR A 127 -15.42 5.39 -13.22
N ARG A 128 -16.66 5.71 -12.85
CA ARG A 128 -17.86 5.08 -13.42
C ARG A 128 -17.98 5.36 -14.90
N THR A 129 -17.73 6.60 -15.31
CA THR A 129 -17.73 6.94 -16.73
C THR A 129 -16.61 6.21 -17.47
N MET A 130 -15.41 6.14 -16.87
CA MET A 130 -14.24 5.45 -17.42
C MET A 130 -14.50 3.96 -17.66
N ILE A 131 -15.10 3.23 -16.70
CA ILE A 131 -15.34 1.79 -16.86
C ILE A 131 -16.38 1.46 -17.94
N GLU A 132 -17.29 2.38 -18.27
CA GLU A 132 -18.24 2.16 -19.39
C GLU A 132 -17.55 2.21 -20.76
N PHE A 133 -16.42 2.91 -20.90
CA PHE A 133 -15.59 2.90 -22.11
C PHE A 133 -14.72 1.65 -22.26
N LEU A 134 -14.47 0.96 -21.15
CA LEU A 134 -13.59 -0.21 -21.12
C LEU A 134 -14.42 -1.49 -21.23
N LYS A 135 -13.78 -2.54 -21.73
CA LYS A 135 -14.35 -3.90 -21.75
C LYS A 135 -13.42 -4.85 -21.03
N LEU A 136 -13.95 -6.02 -20.68
CA LEU A 136 -13.16 -7.13 -20.19
C LEU A 136 -12.83 -8.04 -21.37
N ASN A 137 -11.54 -8.20 -21.65
CA ASN A 137 -11.05 -8.98 -22.78
C ASN A 137 -11.28 -10.49 -22.51
N PHE A 138 -11.34 -11.29 -23.58
CA PHE A 138 -11.61 -12.72 -23.47
C PHE A 138 -10.66 -13.45 -22.51
N GLY A 139 -9.35 -13.20 -22.61
CA GLY A 139 -8.35 -13.84 -21.74
C GLY A 139 -8.55 -13.51 -20.25
N ASP A 140 -8.83 -12.25 -19.93
CA ASP A 140 -9.08 -11.81 -18.56
C ASP A 140 -10.40 -12.38 -18.01
N ARG A 141 -11.42 -12.47 -18.86
CA ARG A 141 -12.68 -13.13 -18.51
C ARG A 141 -12.46 -14.61 -18.24
N GLN A 142 -11.68 -15.30 -19.08
CA GLN A 142 -11.37 -16.72 -18.88
C GLN A 142 -10.58 -16.94 -17.59
N TYR A 143 -9.64 -16.04 -17.26
CA TYR A 143 -8.93 -16.08 -15.99
C TYR A 143 -9.90 -16.00 -14.79
N LEU A 144 -10.91 -15.13 -14.84
CA LEU A 144 -11.92 -15.00 -13.78
C LEU A 144 -12.84 -16.22 -13.71
N ARG A 145 -13.21 -16.81 -14.85
CA ARG A 145 -13.97 -18.07 -14.89
C ARG A 145 -13.19 -19.22 -14.26
N ASN A 146 -11.88 -19.31 -14.51
CA ASN A 146 -11.01 -20.29 -13.87
C ASN A 146 -10.89 -20.06 -12.35
N LYS A 147 -11.24 -18.86 -11.86
CA LYS A 147 -11.40 -18.54 -10.45
C LYS A 147 -12.79 -18.85 -9.88
N GLY A 148 -13.61 -19.61 -10.61
CA GLY A 148 -14.91 -20.08 -10.17
C GLY A 148 -16.07 -19.10 -10.41
N LEU A 149 -15.83 -17.99 -11.12
CA LEU A 149 -16.86 -16.99 -11.36
C LEU A 149 -17.68 -17.29 -12.63
N LYS A 150 -19.01 -17.18 -12.51
CA LYS A 150 -19.94 -17.25 -13.66
C LYS A 150 -20.05 -15.87 -14.32
N ASP A 151 -20.37 -15.83 -15.63
CA ASP A 151 -20.42 -14.56 -16.37
C ASP A 151 -21.35 -13.49 -15.77
N PRO A 152 -22.56 -13.82 -15.28
CA PRO A 152 -23.40 -12.82 -14.62
C PRO A 152 -22.74 -12.20 -13.37
N MET A 153 -21.93 -12.96 -12.64
CA MET A 153 -21.18 -12.48 -11.48
C MET A 153 -20.07 -11.52 -11.93
N ILE A 154 -19.32 -11.92 -12.97
CA ILE A 154 -18.25 -11.10 -13.57
C ILE A 154 -18.81 -9.75 -14.05
N ASP A 155 -19.97 -9.77 -14.71
CA ASP A 155 -20.60 -8.57 -15.25
C ASP A 155 -21.09 -7.62 -14.14
N ALA A 156 -21.57 -8.17 -13.02
CA ALA A 156 -21.99 -7.41 -11.85
C ALA A 156 -20.82 -6.69 -11.15
N MET A 157 -19.64 -7.30 -11.11
CA MET A 157 -18.44 -6.74 -10.46
C MET A 157 -17.77 -5.62 -11.27
N LYS A 158 -18.14 -5.47 -12.55
CA LYS A 158 -17.63 -4.41 -13.44
C LYS A 158 -16.10 -4.38 -13.57
N PHE A 159 -15.44 -5.54 -13.49
CA PHE A 159 -14.03 -5.65 -13.83
C PHE A 159 -13.79 -5.27 -15.30
N ARG A 160 -12.61 -4.69 -15.58
CA ARG A 160 -12.21 -4.24 -16.91
C ARG A 160 -10.77 -4.62 -17.21
N SER A 161 -10.46 -4.86 -18.47
CA SER A 161 -9.06 -4.98 -18.89
C SER A 161 -8.45 -3.60 -18.99
N LEU A 162 -7.15 -3.49 -18.69
CA LEU A 162 -6.40 -2.27 -18.93
C LEU A 162 -6.45 -1.89 -20.42
N PRO A 163 -6.77 -0.62 -20.75
CA PRO A 163 -6.83 -0.19 -22.13
C PRO A 163 -5.45 -0.18 -22.81
N ASN A 164 -5.44 -0.55 -24.09
CA ASN A 164 -4.29 -0.31 -24.96
C ASN A 164 -4.09 1.19 -25.23
N ARG A 165 -3.02 1.56 -25.94
CA ARG A 165 -2.65 2.97 -26.18
C ARG A 165 -3.79 3.77 -26.82
N ASP A 166 -4.44 3.23 -27.84
CA ASP A 166 -5.49 3.94 -28.59
C ASP A 166 -6.77 4.08 -27.77
N GLN A 167 -7.14 3.01 -27.04
CA GLN A 167 -8.26 3.02 -26.11
C GLN A 167 -8.05 4.07 -25.01
N ARG A 168 -6.82 4.21 -24.47
CA ARG A 168 -6.50 5.24 -23.48
C ARG A 168 -6.77 6.65 -24.01
N HIS A 169 -6.31 6.93 -25.23
CA HIS A 169 -6.47 8.24 -25.84
C HIS A 169 -7.95 8.56 -26.07
N LYS A 170 -8.68 7.66 -26.73
CA LYS A 170 -10.13 7.82 -26.99
C LYS A 170 -10.94 7.97 -25.70
N MET A 171 -10.59 7.19 -24.67
CA MET A 171 -11.24 7.26 -23.36
C MET A 171 -11.01 8.61 -22.69
N VAL A 172 -9.76 9.11 -22.66
CA VAL A 172 -9.45 10.42 -22.07
C VAL A 172 -10.20 11.54 -22.80
N GLU A 173 -10.18 11.55 -24.12
CA GLU A 173 -10.92 12.54 -24.92
C GLU A 173 -12.43 12.49 -24.64
N ALA A 174 -13.01 11.29 -24.57
CA ALA A 174 -14.43 11.13 -24.32
C ALA A 174 -14.83 11.60 -22.91
N LEU A 175 -14.00 11.34 -21.89
CA LEU A 175 -14.21 11.85 -20.54
C LEU A 175 -14.14 13.38 -20.49
N GLN A 176 -13.17 13.99 -21.17
CA GLN A 176 -13.03 15.45 -21.25
C GLN A 176 -14.20 16.10 -22.00
N LYS A 177 -14.68 15.49 -23.10
CA LYS A 177 -15.87 15.96 -23.82
C LYS A 177 -17.15 15.96 -22.98
N GLN A 178 -17.21 15.12 -21.94
CA GLN A 178 -18.30 15.13 -20.96
C GLN A 178 -18.11 16.16 -19.82
N GLY A 179 -17.10 17.03 -19.93
CA GLY A 179 -16.82 18.07 -18.94
C GLY A 179 -16.24 17.54 -17.63
N LEU A 180 -15.64 16.35 -17.63
CA LEU A 180 -15.05 15.76 -16.43
C LEU A 180 -13.63 16.25 -16.19
N THR A 181 -13.36 16.72 -14.96
CA THR A 181 -12.01 17.05 -14.50
C THR A 181 -11.23 15.78 -14.16
N LEU A 182 -10.13 15.54 -14.87
CA LEU A 182 -9.33 14.32 -14.74
C LEU A 182 -8.08 14.48 -13.86
N LEU A 183 -7.45 15.65 -13.87
CA LEU A 183 -6.33 15.92 -12.96
C LEU A 183 -6.84 15.94 -11.50
N GLY A 184 -6.11 15.29 -10.60
CA GLY A 184 -6.58 15.03 -9.24
C GLY A 184 -7.30 13.67 -9.08
N VAL A 185 -7.48 12.90 -10.16
CA VAL A 185 -7.97 11.52 -10.13
C VAL A 185 -6.81 10.55 -10.36
N PRO A 186 -6.52 9.63 -9.42
CA PRO A 186 -5.47 8.61 -9.60
C PRO A 186 -5.64 7.81 -10.90
N GLY A 187 -4.56 7.66 -11.66
CA GLY A 187 -4.59 7.05 -12.99
C GLY A 187 -4.53 8.06 -14.13
N PHE A 188 -4.75 9.36 -13.86
CA PHE A 188 -4.59 10.44 -14.82
C PHE A 188 -3.43 11.34 -14.44
N TYR A 189 -2.73 11.85 -15.45
CA TYR A 189 -1.58 12.74 -15.29
C TYR A 189 -1.45 13.65 -16.51
N GLU A 190 -0.61 14.68 -16.43
CA GLU A 190 -0.33 15.57 -17.54
C GLU A 190 1.01 15.23 -18.20
N LYS A 191 1.07 15.31 -19.52
CA LYS A 191 2.32 15.28 -20.27
C LYS A 191 2.16 16.07 -21.56
N ASP A 192 3.06 17.02 -21.78
CA ASP A 192 3.10 17.90 -22.95
C ASP A 192 1.80 18.73 -23.10
N GLY A 193 1.29 19.26 -21.99
CA GLY A 193 0.03 20.03 -21.94
C GLY A 193 -1.25 19.21 -22.14
N GLN A 194 -1.14 17.89 -22.28
CA GLN A 194 -2.28 17.00 -22.47
C GLN A 194 -2.46 16.06 -21.28
N VAL A 195 -3.71 15.87 -20.87
CA VAL A 195 -4.05 14.83 -19.89
C VAL A 195 -3.90 13.46 -20.55
N LYS A 196 -3.31 12.51 -19.83
CA LYS A 196 -3.08 11.13 -20.27
C LYS A 196 -3.50 10.17 -19.17
N PHE A 197 -3.94 8.98 -19.56
CA PHE A 197 -4.15 7.87 -18.65
C PHE A 197 -2.85 7.08 -18.45
N ALA A 198 -2.66 6.55 -17.24
CA ALA A 198 -1.46 5.85 -16.84
C ALA A 198 -1.12 4.69 -17.81
N PRO A 199 0.15 4.57 -18.24
CA PRO A 199 0.55 3.60 -19.27
C PRO A 199 0.78 2.20 -18.67
N PHE A 200 -0.13 1.73 -17.80
CA PHE A 200 -0.11 0.33 -17.37
C PHE A 200 -0.51 -0.55 -18.54
N GLU A 201 0.11 -1.73 -18.63
CA GLU A 201 -0.16 -2.72 -19.67
C GLU A 201 -0.58 -4.03 -19.02
N ASN A 202 -1.45 -4.78 -19.70
CA ASN A 202 -1.76 -6.18 -19.39
C ASN A 202 -2.16 -6.42 -17.93
N GLY A 203 -3.44 -6.20 -17.65
CA GLY A 203 -3.97 -6.44 -16.33
C GLY A 203 -5.46 -6.16 -16.22
N ILE A 204 -6.02 -6.63 -15.12
CA ILE A 204 -7.44 -6.48 -14.76
C ILE A 204 -7.56 -5.32 -13.77
N LEU A 205 -8.37 -4.33 -14.11
CA LEU A 205 -8.83 -3.26 -13.24
C LEU A 205 -9.93 -3.79 -12.32
N ILE A 206 -9.64 -3.77 -11.02
CA ILE A 206 -10.51 -4.18 -9.92
C ILE A 206 -10.93 -2.90 -9.18
N PRO A 207 -12.20 -2.49 -9.25
CA PRO A 207 -12.70 -1.32 -8.52
C PRO A 207 -12.52 -1.47 -7.01
N ILE A 208 -12.08 -0.40 -6.36
CA ILE A 208 -12.05 -0.30 -4.90
C ILE A 208 -13.25 0.51 -4.45
N ILE A 209 -14.18 -0.12 -3.73
CA ILE A 209 -15.48 0.44 -3.38
C ILE A 209 -15.50 0.84 -1.90
N SER A 210 -15.97 2.04 -1.58
CA SER A 210 -16.16 2.49 -0.20
C SER A 210 -17.48 1.98 0.42
N PRO A 211 -17.67 2.08 1.74
CA PRO A 211 -18.97 1.80 2.38
C PRO A 211 -20.14 2.59 1.81
N GLU A 212 -19.90 3.79 1.28
CA GLU A 212 -20.88 4.64 0.58
C GLU A 212 -21.14 4.22 -0.87
N LYS A 213 -20.59 3.08 -1.32
CA LYS A 213 -20.70 2.56 -2.69
C LYS A 213 -20.07 3.46 -3.76
N LEU A 214 -19.06 4.25 -3.38
CA LEU A 214 -18.26 5.03 -4.32
C LEU A 214 -17.03 4.23 -4.77
N ILE A 215 -16.69 4.27 -6.05
CA ILE A 215 -15.39 3.84 -6.57
C ILE A 215 -14.35 4.89 -6.13
N VAL A 216 -13.45 4.52 -5.23
CA VAL A 216 -12.43 5.42 -4.66
C VAL A 216 -11.04 5.24 -5.28
N GLY A 217 -10.88 4.20 -6.11
CA GLY A 217 -9.66 3.88 -6.84
C GLY A 217 -9.76 2.52 -7.52
N PHE A 218 -8.64 2.07 -8.06
CA PHE A 218 -8.52 0.74 -8.65
C PHE A 218 -7.29 0.02 -8.14
N GLN A 219 -7.42 -1.29 -7.95
CA GLN A 219 -6.31 -2.21 -7.92
C GLN A 219 -6.17 -2.84 -9.30
N ILE A 220 -4.94 -2.94 -9.79
CA ILE A 220 -4.57 -3.59 -11.05
C ILE A 220 -4.00 -4.95 -10.69
N ARG A 221 -4.59 -6.02 -11.21
CA ARG A 221 -3.96 -7.34 -11.23
C ARG A 221 -3.18 -7.49 -12.54
N SER A 222 -1.85 -7.59 -12.46
CA SER A 222 -1.02 -7.87 -13.64
C SER A 222 -1.26 -9.28 -14.16
N THR A 223 -1.40 -9.42 -15.48
CA THR A 223 -1.49 -10.72 -16.15
C THR A 223 -0.12 -11.21 -16.65
N ARG A 224 0.94 -10.41 -16.49
CA ARG A 224 2.33 -10.76 -16.83
C ARG A 224 3.13 -11.37 -15.68
N ALA A 225 2.57 -11.42 -14.47
CA ALA A 225 3.26 -11.99 -13.32
C ALA A 225 3.35 -13.52 -13.45
N ASN A 226 4.54 -14.03 -13.76
CA ASN A 226 4.79 -15.43 -14.08
C ASN A 226 5.46 -16.17 -12.91
N THR A 227 6.10 -15.45 -12.00
CA THR A 227 6.80 -16.03 -10.84
C THR A 227 6.18 -15.57 -9.52
N PRO A 228 6.36 -16.33 -8.42
CA PRO A 228 5.92 -15.90 -7.09
C PRO A 228 6.54 -14.58 -6.60
N LYS A 229 7.70 -14.21 -7.15
CA LYS A 229 8.43 -12.96 -6.82
C LYS A 229 7.86 -11.75 -7.57
N ASP A 230 7.12 -11.96 -8.65
CA ASP A 230 6.54 -10.86 -9.42
C ASP A 230 5.44 -10.18 -8.61
N LYS A 231 5.49 -8.85 -8.60
CA LYS A 231 4.41 -8.07 -8.00
C LYS A 231 3.15 -8.25 -8.84
N ARG A 232 2.18 -8.96 -8.27
CA ARG A 232 0.91 -9.31 -8.94
C ARG A 232 -0.12 -8.20 -8.91
N TYR A 233 -0.07 -7.33 -7.91
CA TYR A 233 -1.07 -6.29 -7.68
C TYR A 233 -0.47 -4.90 -7.47
N PHE A 234 -1.10 -3.89 -8.05
CA PHE A 234 -0.69 -2.49 -7.99
C PHE A 234 -1.89 -1.59 -7.77
N ALA A 235 -1.76 -0.48 -7.06
CA ALA A 235 -2.78 0.57 -7.11
C ALA A 235 -2.65 1.34 -8.43
N LEU A 236 -3.76 1.74 -9.04
CA LEU A 236 -3.78 2.67 -10.18
C LEU A 236 -3.35 4.06 -9.70
N SER A 237 -2.04 4.26 -9.58
CA SER A 237 -1.43 5.47 -9.05
C SER A 237 -0.57 6.15 -10.10
N THR A 238 -0.58 7.48 -10.07
CA THR A 238 0.18 8.37 -10.95
C THR A 238 1.09 9.30 -10.14
N SER A 239 1.42 8.94 -8.90
CA SER A 239 2.25 9.72 -7.97
C SER A 239 3.69 10.00 -8.44
N THR A 240 4.13 9.38 -9.53
CA THR A 240 5.45 9.58 -10.13
C THR A 240 5.37 10.32 -11.48
N LYS A 241 4.19 10.82 -11.86
CA LYS A 241 3.91 11.45 -13.15
C LYS A 241 3.53 12.94 -12.99
N PRO A 242 3.88 13.83 -13.95
CA PRO A 242 3.56 15.25 -13.88
C PRO A 242 2.07 15.50 -13.73
N MET A 243 1.71 16.36 -12.79
CA MET A 243 0.34 16.64 -12.37
C MET A 243 -0.46 15.38 -12.03
N GLY A 244 0.22 14.26 -11.74
CA GLY A 244 -0.42 13.00 -11.39
C GLY A 244 -0.96 13.02 -9.97
N THR A 245 -1.74 12.00 -9.65
CA THR A 245 -2.32 11.85 -8.32
C THR A 245 -1.98 10.48 -7.72
N LYS A 246 -1.61 10.49 -6.44
CA LYS A 246 -1.38 9.27 -5.67
C LYS A 246 -2.70 8.55 -5.41
N SER A 247 -2.73 7.24 -5.68
CA SER A 247 -3.80 6.39 -5.15
C SER A 247 -3.52 6.07 -3.69
N GLU A 248 -4.46 6.41 -2.81
CA GLU A 248 -4.48 5.88 -1.47
C GLU A 248 -4.90 4.40 -1.48
N VAL A 249 -4.45 3.65 -0.47
CA VAL A 249 -4.73 2.21 -0.33
C VAL A 249 -5.97 2.05 0.55
N TYR A 250 -7.13 2.38 -0.02
CA TYR A 250 -8.42 2.28 0.68
C TYR A 250 -8.82 0.82 0.96
N VAL A 251 -9.64 0.63 1.98
CA VAL A 251 -10.30 -0.65 2.26
C VAL A 251 -11.45 -0.82 1.26
N HIS A 252 -11.47 -1.95 0.55
CA HIS A 252 -12.55 -2.30 -0.38
C HIS A 252 -13.73 -2.89 0.40
N PHE A 253 -14.96 -2.53 0.04
CA PHE A 253 -16.19 -3.08 0.59
C PHE A 253 -17.11 -3.67 -0.48
N VAL A 254 -17.49 -4.93 -0.29
CA VAL A 254 -18.51 -5.63 -1.08
C VAL A 254 -19.58 -6.20 -0.14
N GLY A 255 -20.85 -6.05 -0.50
CA GLY A 255 -21.98 -6.40 0.36
C GLY A 255 -23.20 -5.50 0.18
N PRO A 256 -24.21 -5.56 1.07
CA PRO A 256 -25.41 -4.73 0.99
C PRO A 256 -25.11 -3.27 1.38
N LYS A 257 -26.16 -2.47 1.59
CA LYS A 257 -26.05 -1.13 2.18
C LYS A 257 -25.45 -1.24 3.59
N LYS A 258 -24.58 -0.30 3.96
CA LYS A 258 -23.80 -0.32 5.22
C LYS A 258 -24.67 -0.38 6.48
N GLU A 259 -25.90 0.14 6.40
CA GLU A 259 -26.89 0.11 7.48
C GLU A 259 -27.45 -1.31 7.73
N ALA A 260 -27.44 -2.19 6.73
CA ALA A 260 -27.92 -3.57 6.87
C ALA A 260 -26.84 -4.52 7.43
N VAL A 261 -25.60 -4.06 7.55
CA VAL A 261 -24.45 -4.90 7.94
C VAL A 261 -24.33 -4.96 9.46
N HIS A 262 -24.61 -6.14 10.03
CA HIS A 262 -24.42 -6.43 11.46
C HIS A 262 -23.15 -7.22 11.74
N ALA A 263 -22.70 -8.00 10.76
CA ALA A 263 -21.48 -8.76 10.78
C ALA A 263 -20.79 -8.66 9.41
N ILE A 264 -19.46 -8.63 9.40
CA ILE A 264 -18.66 -8.53 8.17
C ILE A 264 -17.40 -9.37 8.24
N TYR A 265 -16.95 -9.90 7.11
CA TYR A 265 -15.68 -10.60 7.02
C TYR A 265 -14.57 -9.65 6.58
N VAL A 266 -13.37 -9.80 7.11
CA VAL A 266 -12.18 -9.02 6.73
C VAL A 266 -11.16 -9.97 6.14
N THR A 267 -10.77 -9.74 4.89
CA THR A 267 -9.81 -10.57 4.15
C THR A 267 -8.77 -9.72 3.41
N GLU A 268 -7.90 -10.37 2.64
CA GLU A 268 -6.83 -9.74 1.86
C GLU A 268 -7.08 -9.80 0.35
N GLY A 269 -7.05 -8.62 -0.29
CA GLY A 269 -7.20 -8.45 -1.73
C GLY A 269 -8.65 -8.25 -2.15
N ALA A 270 -8.90 -7.21 -2.96
CA ALA A 270 -10.25 -6.85 -3.39
C ALA A 270 -10.89 -7.98 -4.22
N LEU A 271 -10.17 -8.54 -5.20
CA LEU A 271 -10.67 -9.66 -6.01
C LEU A 271 -11.11 -10.87 -5.17
N LYS A 272 -10.38 -11.17 -4.10
CA LYS A 272 -10.71 -12.27 -3.18
C LYS A 272 -11.99 -11.99 -2.43
N ALA A 273 -12.13 -10.77 -1.87
CA ALA A 273 -13.34 -10.35 -1.20
C ALA A 273 -14.55 -10.37 -2.14
N ASP A 274 -14.39 -9.90 -3.39
CA ASP A 274 -15.43 -9.92 -4.41
C ASP A 274 -15.90 -11.34 -4.73
N ILE A 275 -14.97 -12.28 -4.96
CA ILE A 275 -15.29 -13.70 -5.19
C ILE A 275 -16.00 -14.29 -3.97
N ALA A 276 -15.42 -14.12 -2.78
CA ALA A 276 -15.96 -14.68 -1.55
C ALA A 276 -17.36 -14.16 -1.22
N ALA A 277 -17.60 -12.85 -1.36
CA ALA A 277 -18.90 -12.23 -1.17
C ALA A 277 -19.92 -12.72 -2.20
N CYS A 278 -19.50 -12.93 -3.45
CA CYS A 278 -20.40 -13.40 -4.49
C CYS A 278 -20.86 -14.85 -4.27
N LEU A 279 -19.97 -15.73 -3.80
CA LEU A 279 -20.28 -17.14 -3.54
C LEU A 279 -21.04 -17.32 -2.22
N SER A 280 -20.63 -16.63 -1.15
CA SER A 280 -21.22 -16.79 0.19
C SER A 280 -22.45 -15.92 0.43
N ARG A 281 -22.64 -14.84 -0.37
CA ARG A 281 -23.61 -13.77 -0.13
C ARG A 281 -23.43 -13.02 1.20
N ILE A 282 -22.23 -13.09 1.77
CA ILE A 282 -21.84 -12.40 3.01
C ILE A 282 -21.08 -11.12 2.65
N PRO A 283 -21.19 -10.04 3.43
CA PRO A 283 -20.38 -8.84 3.22
C PRO A 283 -18.90 -9.05 3.58
N PHE A 284 -18.01 -8.42 2.81
CA PHE A 284 -16.57 -8.43 3.04
C PHE A 284 -15.96 -7.02 2.99
N LEU A 285 -14.99 -6.80 3.87
CA LEU A 285 -13.94 -5.79 3.72
C LEU A 285 -12.66 -6.46 3.23
N ALA A 286 -11.95 -5.79 2.33
CA ALA A 286 -10.66 -6.24 1.83
C ALA A 286 -9.57 -5.21 2.11
N LEU A 287 -8.52 -5.66 2.80
CA LEU A 287 -7.25 -4.93 2.86
C LEU A 287 -6.45 -5.22 1.59
N GLN A 288 -5.80 -4.22 1.01
CA GLN A 288 -4.91 -4.42 -0.14
C GLN A 288 -3.50 -4.82 0.33
N GLY A 289 -3.45 -5.91 1.10
CA GLY A 289 -2.29 -6.43 1.83
C GLY A 289 -2.50 -6.36 3.35
N VAL A 290 -2.12 -7.42 4.08
CA VAL A 290 -2.28 -7.55 5.54
C VAL A 290 -1.98 -6.29 6.35
N ASN A 291 -0.91 -5.58 5.99
CA ASN A 291 -0.40 -4.45 6.77
C ASN A 291 -1.02 -3.10 6.38
N CYS A 292 -1.87 -3.05 5.35
CA CYS A 292 -2.49 -1.82 4.84
C CYS A 292 -3.72 -1.41 5.66
N THR A 293 -3.54 -1.20 6.97
CA THR A 293 -4.63 -0.95 7.92
C THR A 293 -4.95 0.53 8.15
N LYS A 294 -4.25 1.46 7.46
CA LYS A 294 -4.37 2.93 7.64
C LYS A 294 -5.81 3.43 7.70
N PHE A 295 -6.66 2.97 6.78
CA PHE A 295 -8.05 3.44 6.66
C PHE A 295 -9.07 2.54 7.34
N LEU A 296 -8.65 1.46 7.99
CA LEU A 296 -9.59 0.47 8.51
C LEU A 296 -10.46 1.02 9.63
N ALA A 297 -9.86 1.70 10.61
CA ALA A 297 -10.61 2.23 11.76
C ALA A 297 -11.72 3.19 11.30
N ASP A 298 -11.40 4.11 10.39
CA ASP A 298 -12.40 5.05 9.84
C ASP A 298 -13.40 4.36 8.91
N THR A 299 -13.00 3.27 8.25
CA THR A 299 -13.93 2.45 7.45
C THR A 299 -14.94 1.74 8.35
N LEU A 300 -14.50 1.16 9.48
CA LEU A 300 -15.38 0.48 10.43
C LEU A 300 -16.43 1.42 11.03
N LYS A 301 -16.04 2.65 11.38
CA LYS A 301 -16.96 3.69 11.90
C LYS A 301 -18.11 4.03 10.95
N LYS A 302 -17.99 3.74 9.65
CA LYS A 302 -19.04 4.03 8.66
C LYS A 302 -20.20 3.05 8.73
N PHE A 303 -20.07 1.92 9.45
CA PHE A 303 -21.11 0.91 9.59
C PHE A 303 -21.83 1.08 10.94
N PRO A 304 -23.01 1.71 10.99
CA PRO A 304 -23.66 2.07 12.26
C PRO A 304 -24.12 0.87 13.09
N ASN A 305 -24.44 -0.25 12.43
CA ASN A 305 -25.02 -1.44 13.08
C ASN A 305 -24.03 -2.61 13.20
N LEU A 306 -22.76 -2.39 12.86
CA LEU A 306 -21.74 -3.45 12.84
C LEU A 306 -21.34 -3.86 14.26
N LYS A 307 -21.56 -5.12 14.59
CA LYS A 307 -21.26 -5.71 15.91
C LYS A 307 -20.11 -6.70 15.89
N THR A 308 -19.87 -7.37 14.76
CA THR A 308 -18.87 -8.44 14.66
C THR A 308 -18.07 -8.37 13.37
N CYS A 309 -16.75 -8.48 13.49
CA CYS A 309 -15.83 -8.66 12.36
C CYS A 309 -15.23 -10.07 12.41
N TYR A 310 -15.37 -10.82 11.33
CA TYR A 310 -14.76 -12.14 11.14
C TYR A 310 -13.45 -11.98 10.35
N LEU A 311 -12.32 -12.30 10.94
CA LEU A 311 -11.01 -12.22 10.31
C LEU A 311 -10.77 -13.52 9.52
N ALA A 312 -10.76 -13.40 8.19
CA ALA A 312 -10.58 -14.48 7.25
C ALA A 312 -9.32 -14.22 6.40
N PHE A 313 -8.16 -14.15 7.07
CA PHE A 313 -6.85 -14.06 6.44
C PHE A 313 -6.38 -15.42 5.95
N ASP A 314 -5.45 -15.41 5.00
CA ASP A 314 -4.95 -16.64 4.35
C ASP A 314 -4.40 -17.63 5.39
N MET A 315 -4.59 -18.93 5.12
CA MET A 315 -4.15 -20.00 6.02
C MET A 315 -2.62 -20.13 6.07
N ASP A 316 -1.86 -19.38 5.26
CA ASP A 316 -0.41 -19.27 5.39
C ASP A 316 0.03 -18.53 6.67
N LYS A 317 -0.91 -17.97 7.45
CA LYS A 317 -0.66 -17.42 8.80
C LYS A 317 -0.08 -18.42 9.80
N PHE A 318 -0.24 -19.74 9.56
CA PHE A 318 0.38 -20.78 10.39
C PHE A 318 1.86 -20.99 10.07
N GLU A 319 2.35 -20.42 8.97
CA GLU A 319 3.74 -20.55 8.48
C GLU A 319 4.42 -19.19 8.33
N ASN A 320 3.66 -18.09 8.41
CA ASN A 320 4.14 -16.73 8.19
C ASN A 320 3.81 -15.83 9.40
N GLU A 321 4.81 -15.60 10.25
CA GLU A 321 4.69 -14.73 11.43
C GLU A 321 4.22 -13.31 11.09
N ASN A 322 4.51 -12.81 9.88
CA ASN A 322 4.06 -11.48 9.46
C ASN A 322 2.53 -11.42 9.36
N VAL A 323 1.91 -12.47 8.84
CA VAL A 323 0.44 -12.55 8.70
C VAL A 323 -0.20 -12.69 10.08
N LEU A 324 0.41 -13.49 10.97
CA LEU A 324 -0.04 -13.61 12.36
C LEU A 324 0.03 -12.28 13.12
N ASN A 325 1.14 -11.55 13.02
CA ASN A 325 1.31 -10.24 13.65
C ASN A 325 0.33 -9.21 13.09
N ALA A 326 0.06 -9.26 11.79
CA ALA A 326 -0.96 -8.42 11.18
C ALA A 326 -2.37 -8.76 11.67
N GLU A 327 -2.71 -10.03 11.84
CA GLU A 327 -4.00 -10.46 12.41
C GLU A 327 -4.18 -9.92 13.84
N LYS A 328 -3.15 -10.03 14.68
CA LYS A 328 -3.15 -9.44 16.05
C LYS A 328 -3.39 -7.93 16.03
N LYS A 329 -2.67 -7.20 15.16
CA LYS A 329 -2.87 -5.75 14.99
C LYS A 329 -4.29 -5.41 14.53
N LEU A 330 -4.87 -6.24 13.67
CA LEU A 330 -6.22 -6.07 13.17
C LEU A 330 -7.26 -6.25 14.29
N ILE A 331 -7.10 -7.28 15.11
CA ILE A 331 -7.91 -7.55 16.30
C ILE A 331 -7.93 -6.31 17.21
N GLU A 332 -6.77 -5.69 17.45
CA GLU A 332 -6.69 -4.48 18.27
C GLU A 332 -7.45 -3.30 17.65
N ILE A 333 -7.30 -3.05 16.35
CA ILE A 333 -8.02 -1.97 15.66
C ILE A 333 -9.53 -2.18 15.75
N ILE A 334 -9.99 -3.41 15.54
CA ILE A 334 -11.42 -3.78 15.60
C ILE A 334 -11.97 -3.60 17.02
N LYS A 335 -11.24 -4.09 18.05
CA LYS A 335 -11.63 -3.89 19.45
C LYS A 335 -11.72 -2.42 19.83
N LYS A 336 -10.75 -1.60 19.40
CA LYS A 336 -10.74 -0.15 19.63
C LYS A 336 -11.92 0.57 18.96
N ALA A 337 -12.50 -0.02 17.91
CA ALA A 337 -13.72 0.48 17.28
C ALA A 337 -15.02 0.00 17.97
N GLY A 338 -14.93 -0.72 19.10
CA GLY A 338 -16.10 -1.25 19.82
C GLY A 338 -16.76 -2.46 19.15
N ILE A 339 -16.07 -3.11 18.21
CA ILE A 339 -16.58 -4.23 17.44
C ILE A 339 -15.96 -5.53 17.95
N THR A 340 -16.71 -6.63 17.96
CA THR A 340 -16.21 -7.95 18.38
C THR A 340 -15.42 -8.62 17.24
N PRO A 341 -14.10 -8.85 17.36
CA PRO A 341 -13.36 -9.65 16.39
C PRO A 341 -13.54 -11.15 16.65
N LYS A 342 -13.67 -11.93 15.58
CA LYS A 342 -13.63 -13.41 15.61
C LYS A 342 -12.70 -13.90 14.52
N VAL A 343 -11.80 -14.82 14.83
CA VAL A 343 -10.92 -15.43 13.82
C VAL A 343 -11.63 -16.61 13.19
N VAL A 344 -11.56 -16.71 11.86
CA VAL A 344 -12.10 -17.83 11.09
C VAL A 344 -10.95 -18.59 10.45
N ASN A 345 -10.98 -19.91 10.58
CA ASN A 345 -10.05 -20.83 9.95
C ASN A 345 -10.84 -21.84 9.11
N TRP A 346 -10.21 -22.36 8.07
CA TRP A 346 -10.73 -23.42 7.23
C TRP A 346 -9.63 -24.45 6.94
N ASP A 347 -9.94 -25.47 6.15
CA ASP A 347 -8.98 -26.50 5.75
C ASP A 347 -7.75 -25.86 5.06
N ARG A 348 -6.56 -26.08 5.64
CA ARG A 348 -5.29 -25.49 5.23
C ARG A 348 -4.87 -25.83 3.80
N LYS A 349 -5.49 -26.83 3.16
CA LYS A 349 -5.24 -27.13 1.74
C LYS A 349 -5.66 -25.98 0.81
N TYR A 350 -6.57 -25.11 1.26
CA TYR A 350 -6.97 -23.91 0.52
C TYR A 350 -6.28 -22.68 1.11
N LYS A 351 -5.50 -21.99 0.28
CA LYS A 351 -4.73 -20.82 0.73
C LYS A 351 -5.64 -19.69 1.19
N GLY A 352 -6.56 -19.23 0.33
CA GLY A 352 -7.47 -18.12 0.60
C GLY A 352 -8.91 -18.56 0.83
N ILE A 353 -9.71 -17.67 1.43
CA ILE A 353 -11.16 -17.88 1.64
C ILE A 353 -11.90 -18.02 0.30
N ASP A 354 -11.44 -17.35 -0.76
CA ASP A 354 -11.97 -17.49 -2.11
C ASP A 354 -11.74 -18.90 -2.66
N ASP A 355 -10.52 -19.43 -2.55
CA ASP A 355 -10.19 -20.78 -3.00
C ASP A 355 -11.02 -21.84 -2.22
N TYR A 356 -11.22 -21.64 -0.92
CA TYR A 356 -12.08 -22.50 -0.09
C TYR A 356 -13.53 -22.47 -0.56
N LEU A 357 -14.12 -21.28 -0.71
CA LEU A 357 -15.52 -21.13 -1.11
C LEU A 357 -15.79 -21.66 -2.53
N VAL A 358 -14.86 -21.46 -3.47
CA VAL A 358 -14.95 -22.04 -4.82
C VAL A 358 -14.96 -23.57 -4.77
N ALA A 359 -14.20 -24.17 -3.86
CA ALA A 359 -14.19 -25.61 -3.70
C ALA A 359 -15.43 -26.16 -3.01
N MET A 360 -16.14 -25.36 -2.21
CA MET A 360 -17.41 -25.75 -1.56
C MET A 360 -18.64 -25.57 -2.45
N GLU A 361 -18.55 -24.81 -3.55
CA GLU A 361 -19.63 -24.71 -4.56
C GLU A 361 -19.67 -25.90 -5.54
N LYS A 362 -18.63 -26.73 -5.55
CA LYS A 362 -18.56 -27.97 -6.34
C LYS A 362 -19.05 -29.14 -5.51
#